data_AF-A0A0Q6T470-F1
#
_entry.id   AF-A0A0Q6T470-F1
#
_cell.length_a   1.000
_cell.length_b   1.000
_cell.length_c   1.000
_cell.angle_alpha   90.00
_cell.angle_beta   90.00
_cell.angle_gamma   90.00
#
_symmetry.space_group_name_H-M   'P 1'
#
loop_
_entity.id
_entity.type
_entity.pdbx_description
1 polymer ?
#
loop_
_entity_poly.entity_id
_entity_poly.type
_entity_poly.pdbx_seq_one_letter_code
_entity_poly.pdbx_strand_id
1 'polypeptide(L)'
;MLALVSERVPQRRDRRRAACHVRQIAMYICHVVLQLSLTDIGTAFGRDRTTVGHACNVVEDRRDDKAYDEFVAAIERVVTSVFGAAGGGEHA
;
A
#
# COMPACT_ATOMS: atom_id res chain seq x y z
N MET A 1 24.26 -35.51 16.72
CA MET A 1 24.64 -34.62 15.60
C MET A 1 23.63 -33.48 15.59
N LEU A 2 24.07 -32.28 15.99
CA LEU A 2 23.24 -31.09 16.29
C LEU A 2 22.42 -30.62 15.06
N ALA A 3 21.10 -30.51 15.21
CA ALA A 3 20.25 -29.68 14.36
C ALA A 3 20.10 -28.31 15.03
N LEU A 4 21.04 -27.40 14.79
CA LEU A 4 20.97 -26.01 15.22
C LEU A 4 21.52 -25.15 14.08
N VAL A 5 20.62 -24.70 13.20
CA VAL A 5 20.69 -23.52 12.33
C VAL A 5 19.73 -23.78 11.17
N SER A 6 18.53 -23.21 11.22
CA SER A 6 17.76 -22.69 10.06
C SER A 6 16.26 -22.56 10.35
N GLU A 7 15.88 -21.84 11.40
CA GLU A 7 14.46 -21.47 11.62
C GLU A 7 14.20 -19.96 11.59
N ARG A 8 15.25 -19.12 11.64
CA ARG A 8 15.08 -17.65 11.79
C ARG A 8 14.98 -16.87 10.47
N VAL A 9 15.28 -17.49 9.33
CA VAL A 9 15.37 -16.83 8.02
C VAL A 9 14.00 -16.72 7.30
N PRO A 10 13.14 -17.76 7.28
CA PRO A 10 11.84 -17.70 6.59
C PRO A 10 10.93 -16.60 7.16
N GLN A 11 10.80 -16.56 8.49
CA GLN A 11 9.91 -15.64 9.20
C GLN A 11 10.24 -14.16 8.94
N ARG A 12 11.53 -13.81 8.82
CA ARG A 12 11.96 -12.43 8.52
C ARG A 12 11.60 -12.02 7.09
N ARG A 13 11.70 -12.95 6.13
CA ARG A 13 11.34 -12.69 4.73
C ARG A 13 9.85 -12.47 4.59
N ASP A 14 9.04 -13.26 5.27
CA ASP A 14 7.57 -13.15 5.21
C ASP A 14 7.10 -11.86 5.87
N ARG A 15 7.69 -11.48 7.01
CA ARG A 15 7.41 -10.19 7.63
C ARG A 15 7.78 -9.00 6.74
N ARG A 16 8.91 -9.07 6.02
CA ARG A 16 9.31 -8.03 5.07
C ARG A 16 8.34 -7.94 3.88
N ARG A 17 7.89 -9.07 3.36
CA ARG A 17 6.89 -9.14 2.29
C ARG A 17 5.56 -8.53 2.73
N ALA A 18 5.07 -8.91 3.91
CA ALA A 18 3.86 -8.34 4.49
C ALA A 18 3.98 -6.82 4.69
N ALA A 19 5.11 -6.35 5.26
CA ALA A 19 5.35 -4.93 5.46
C ALA A 19 5.53 -4.15 4.14
N CYS A 20 6.01 -4.80 3.08
CA CYS A 20 6.08 -4.22 1.74
C CYS A 20 4.68 -4.05 1.17
N HIS A 21 3.88 -5.11 1.26
CA HIS A 21 2.52 -5.16 0.74
C HIS A 21 1.60 -4.12 1.41
N VAL A 22 1.66 -3.99 2.74
CA VAL A 22 0.93 -2.96 3.48
C VAL A 22 1.31 -1.55 3.02
N ARG A 23 2.59 -1.29 2.77
CA ARG A 23 3.05 0.02 2.28
C ARG A 23 2.56 0.31 0.87
N GLN A 24 2.53 -0.70 0.00
CA GLN A 24 2.03 -0.54 -1.36
C GLN A 24 0.54 -0.16 -1.36
N ILE A 25 -0.27 -0.85 -0.54
CA ILE A 25 -1.68 -0.51 -0.35
C ILE A 25 -1.84 0.90 0.24
N ALA A 26 -1.05 1.26 1.26
CA ALA A 26 -1.15 2.60 1.85
C ALA A 26 -0.85 3.71 0.83
N MET A 27 0.21 3.53 0.02
CA MET A 27 0.55 4.45 -1.07
C MET A 27 -0.58 4.55 -2.11
N TYR A 28 -1.16 3.41 -2.49
CA TYR A 28 -2.29 3.36 -3.41
C TYR A 28 -3.51 4.12 -2.90
N ILE A 29 -3.92 3.87 -1.65
CA ILE A 29 -5.07 4.53 -1.02
C ILE A 29 -4.84 6.05 -0.92
N CYS A 30 -3.64 6.48 -0.54
CA CYS A 30 -3.30 7.91 -0.52
C CYS A 30 -3.44 8.57 -1.90
N HIS A 31 -3.05 7.89 -2.97
CA HIS A 31 -3.13 8.44 -4.32
C HIS A 31 -4.55 8.37 -4.90
N VAL A 32 -5.17 7.19 -4.85
CA VAL A 32 -6.44 6.91 -5.55
C VAL A 32 -7.65 7.38 -4.76
N VAL A 33 -7.67 7.20 -3.44
CA VAL A 33 -8.82 7.58 -2.60
C VAL A 33 -8.69 9.02 -2.11
N LEU A 34 -7.50 9.40 -1.63
CA LEU A 34 -7.27 10.73 -1.04
C LEU A 34 -6.74 11.76 -2.05
N GLN A 35 -6.52 11.37 -3.31
CA GLN A 35 -6.08 12.26 -4.40
C GLN A 35 -4.78 13.02 -4.11
N LEU A 36 -3.91 12.47 -3.25
CA LEU A 36 -2.60 13.07 -2.96
C LEU A 36 -1.63 12.84 -4.13
N SER A 37 -0.72 13.79 -4.35
CA SER A 37 0.29 13.68 -5.40
C SER A 37 1.32 12.58 -5.10
N LEU A 38 1.85 11.93 -6.14
CA LEU A 38 2.90 10.90 -5.97
C LEU A 38 4.17 11.45 -5.28
N THR A 39 4.45 12.75 -5.47
CA THR A 39 5.61 13.43 -4.87
C THR A 39 5.41 13.64 -3.37
N ASP A 40 4.22 14.08 -2.94
CA ASP A 40 3.92 14.28 -1.52
C ASP A 40 3.91 12.94 -0.77
N ILE A 41 3.31 11.92 -1.37
CA ILE A 41 3.33 10.55 -0.84
C ILE A 41 4.77 10.05 -0.76
N GLY A 42 5.57 10.23 -1.81
CA GLY A 42 6.98 9.82 -1.82
C GLY A 42 7.75 10.47 -0.67
N THR A 43 7.60 11.78 -0.50
CA THR A 43 8.22 12.55 0.59
C THR A 43 7.79 12.03 1.96
N ALA A 44 6.49 11.81 2.19
CA ALA A 44 5.96 11.29 3.45
C ALA A 44 6.47 9.87 3.80
N PHE A 45 6.71 9.03 2.78
CA PHE A 45 7.23 7.68 2.97
C PHE A 45 8.77 7.58 2.89
N GLY A 46 9.47 8.70 2.63
CA GLY A 46 10.93 8.71 2.41
C GLY A 46 11.35 7.91 1.18
N ARG A 47 10.57 7.98 0.10
CA ARG A 47 10.77 7.24 -1.16
C ARG A 47 10.64 8.17 -2.37
N ASP A 48 11.23 7.75 -3.49
CA ASP A 48 11.05 8.47 -4.75
C ASP A 48 9.60 8.34 -5.27
N ARG A 49 9.09 9.36 -5.97
CA ARG A 49 7.74 9.36 -6.55
C ARG A 49 7.49 8.16 -7.48
N THR A 50 8.53 7.65 -8.15
CA THR A 50 8.44 6.44 -9.00
C THR A 50 8.21 5.17 -8.19
N THR A 51 8.67 5.13 -6.93
CA THR A 51 8.36 4.02 -6.01
C THR A 51 6.87 4.01 -5.67
N VAL A 52 6.26 5.19 -5.50
CA VAL A 52 4.83 5.32 -5.26
C VAL A 52 4.03 4.91 -6.49
N GLY A 53 4.44 5.38 -7.68
CA GLY A 53 3.83 4.94 -8.95
C GLY A 53 3.93 3.43 -9.15
N HIS A 54 5.10 2.84 -8.90
CA HIS A 54 5.28 1.39 -8.95
C HIS A 54 4.38 0.67 -7.93
N ALA A 55 4.24 1.18 -6.71
CA ALA A 55 3.35 0.61 -5.72
C ALA A 55 1.88 0.64 -6.17
N CYS A 56 1.44 1.73 -6.82
CA CYS A 56 0.08 1.83 -7.35
C CYS A 56 -0.16 0.78 -8.43
N ASN A 57 0.77 0.65 -9.40
CA ASN A 57 0.67 -0.36 -10.46
C ASN A 57 0.63 -1.78 -9.88
N VAL A 58 1.47 -2.10 -8.89
CA VAL A 58 1.47 -3.42 -8.23
C VAL A 58 0.14 -3.73 -7.54
N VAL A 59 -0.52 -2.71 -6.97
CA VAL A 59 -1.84 -2.91 -6.37
C VAL A 59 -2.88 -3.14 -7.47
N GLU A 60 -2.91 -2.30 -8.51
CA GLU A 60 -3.85 -2.41 -9.65
C GLU A 60 -3.72 -3.75 -10.37
N ASP A 61 -2.51 -4.16 -10.73
CA ASP A 61 -2.25 -5.45 -11.38
C ASP A 61 -2.76 -6.63 -10.55
N ARG A 62 -2.82 -6.47 -9.22
CA ARG A 62 -3.30 -7.52 -8.31
C ARG A 62 -4.80 -7.48 -8.07
N ARG A 63 -5.49 -6.38 -8.42
CA ARG A 63 -6.96 -6.28 -8.32
C ARG A 63 -7.69 -7.17 -9.34
N ASP A 64 -6.98 -7.78 -10.29
CA ASP A 64 -7.51 -8.87 -11.11
C ASP A 64 -7.93 -10.10 -10.28
N ASP A 65 -7.33 -10.28 -9.09
CA ASP A 65 -7.78 -11.27 -8.11
C ASP A 65 -8.97 -10.73 -7.31
N LYS A 66 -10.13 -11.39 -7.42
CA LYS A 66 -11.38 -10.97 -6.78
C LYS A 66 -11.27 -10.84 -5.25
N ALA A 67 -10.59 -11.75 -4.58
CA ALA A 67 -10.47 -11.70 -3.12
C ALA A 67 -9.58 -10.53 -2.69
N TYR A 68 -8.55 -10.23 -3.49
CA TYR A 68 -7.71 -9.07 -3.29
C TYR A 68 -8.45 -7.75 -3.54
N ASP A 69 -9.22 -7.68 -4.62
CA ASP A 69 -10.05 -6.52 -4.95
C ASP A 69 -11.06 -6.21 -3.85
N GLU A 70 -11.79 -7.22 -3.38
CA GLU A 70 -12.74 -7.06 -2.27
C GLU A 70 -12.06 -6.55 -0.99
N PHE A 71 -10.85 -7.02 -0.71
CA PHE A 71 -10.05 -6.56 0.43
C PHE A 71 -9.63 -5.09 0.30
N VAL A 72 -9.11 -4.68 -0.86
CA VAL A 72 -8.74 -3.28 -1.12
C VAL A 72 -9.97 -2.38 -1.08
N ALA A 73 -11.07 -2.80 -1.71
CA ALA A 73 -12.35 -2.07 -1.71
C ALA A 73 -12.92 -1.88 -0.29
N ALA A 74 -12.71 -2.83 0.62
CA ALA A 74 -13.09 -2.66 2.02
C ALA A 74 -12.30 -1.53 2.70
N ILE A 75 -10.99 -1.44 2.44
CA ILE A 75 -10.15 -0.35 2.95
C ILE A 75 -10.57 0.99 2.35
N GLU A 76 -10.80 1.04 1.04
CA GLU A 76 -11.30 2.24 0.34
C GLU A 76 -12.57 2.76 0.99
N ARG A 77 -13.57 1.90 1.25
CA ARG A 77 -14.82 2.28 1.93
C ARG A 77 -14.58 2.88 3.32
N VAL A 78 -13.68 2.30 4.11
CA VAL A 78 -13.34 2.82 5.44
C VAL A 78 -12.65 4.18 5.34
N VAL A 79 -11.71 4.34 4.42
CA VAL A 79 -11.02 5.63 4.23
C VAL A 79 -12.01 6.69 3.74
N THR A 80 -12.85 6.39 2.75
CA THR A 80 -13.87 7.31 2.27
C THR A 80 -14.90 7.66 3.36
N SER A 81 -15.26 6.76 4.28
CA SER A 81 -16.19 7.12 5.36
C SER A 81 -15.56 8.06 6.40
N VAL A 82 -14.25 7.95 6.62
CA VAL A 82 -13.51 8.79 7.57
C VAL A 82 -13.14 10.16 6.97
N PHE A 83 -12.71 10.19 5.70
CA PHE A 83 -12.19 11.40 5.04
C PHE A 83 -13.17 12.02 4.04
N GLY A 84 -14.18 11.29 3.54
CA GLY A 84 -15.13 11.76 2.53
C GLY A 84 -16.16 12.77 3.01
N ALA A 85 -16.24 13.03 4.32
CA ALA A 85 -16.99 14.17 4.86
C ALA A 85 -16.18 15.50 4.80
N ALA A 86 -14.88 15.43 4.52
CA ALA A 86 -13.96 16.57 4.60
C ALA A 86 -12.92 16.52 3.47
N GLY A 87 -13.26 16.98 2.25
CA GLY A 87 -12.25 17.00 1.19
C GLY A 87 -12.68 17.45 -0.20
N GLY A 88 -13.37 18.58 -0.31
CA GLY A 88 -13.22 19.43 -1.50
C GLY A 88 -11.93 20.24 -1.36
N GLY A 89 -11.05 20.19 -2.36
CA GLY A 89 -9.78 20.93 -2.39
C GLY A 89 -8.88 20.33 -3.47
N GLU A 90 -9.09 20.69 -4.73
CA GLU A 90 -8.35 21.77 -5.41
C GLU A 90 -6.86 21.47 -5.56
N HIS A 91 -6.47 20.80 -6.65
CA HIS A 91 -5.16 20.97 -7.26
C HIS A 91 -5.39 21.36 -8.73
N ALA A 92 -5.30 22.68 -8.96
CA ALA A 92 -5.13 23.29 -10.28
C ALA A 92 -3.73 22.99 -10.83
#